data_AF-A0A378ASH0-F1
#
_entry.id   AF-A0A378ASH0-F1
#
_cell.length_a   1.000
_cell.length_b   1.000
_cell.length_c   1.000
_cell.angle_alpha   90.00
_cell.angle_beta   90.00
_cell.angle_gamma   90.00
#
_symmetry.space_group_name_H-M   'P 1'
#
loop_
_entity.id
_entity.type
_entity.pdbx_description
1 polymer ?
#
loop_
_entity_poly.entity_id
_entity_poly.type
_entity_poly.pdbx_seq_one_letter_code
_entity_poly.pdbx_strand_id
1 'polypeptide(L)'
;MKISEFLHLALPEEQWLPTISGVLRQFAEEECYVYERQPCWYLGKGCLARLHINADGTQATFIDGAGEQQWAVDSITDCARRFMAHPQVKGRRVYGQVGFNFAAHARGIAFNAGEWPLLTLTVPREELIF
;
A
#
# COMPACT_ATOMS: atom_id res chain seq x y z
N MET A 1 1.04 -19.11 -0.68
CA MET A 1 -0.41 -19.41 -0.60
C MET A 1 -0.94 -18.73 0.65
N LYS A 2 -2.01 -17.93 0.58
CA LYS A 2 -2.69 -17.38 1.76
C LYS A 2 -3.79 -18.34 2.19
N ILE A 3 -3.96 -18.52 3.50
CA ILE A 3 -5.11 -19.19 4.09
C ILE A 3 -6.19 -18.12 4.33
N SER A 4 -7.45 -18.46 4.13
CA SER A 4 -8.58 -17.57 4.41
C SER A 4 -9.56 -18.23 5.35
N GLU A 5 -10.14 -17.42 6.24
CA GLU A 5 -11.19 -17.79 7.17
C GLU A 5 -12.32 -16.76 7.09
N PHE A 6 -13.55 -17.19 7.32
CA PHE A 6 -14.73 -16.34 7.33
C PHE A 6 -15.44 -16.46 8.68
N LEU A 7 -15.74 -15.31 9.29
CA LEU A 7 -16.37 -15.22 10.60
C LEU A 7 -17.60 -14.32 10.51
N HIS A 8 -18.75 -14.85 10.90
CA HIS A 8 -19.95 -14.03 11.11
C HIS A 8 -19.95 -13.53 12.56
N LEU A 9 -19.64 -12.25 12.74
CA LEU A 9 -19.72 -11.60 14.05
C LEU A 9 -21.14 -11.07 14.24
N ALA A 10 -21.89 -11.61 15.20
CA ALA A 10 -23.23 -11.15 15.55
C ALA A 10 -23.15 -9.81 16.34
N LEU A 11 -22.64 -8.77 15.68
CA LEU A 11 -22.44 -7.44 16.24
C LEU A 11 -23.56 -6.51 15.77
N PRO A 12 -24.13 -5.69 16.67
CA PRO A 12 -24.98 -4.58 16.26
C PRO A 12 -24.16 -3.57 15.45
N GLU A 13 -24.81 -2.84 14.55
CA GLU A 13 -24.16 -1.92 13.59
C GLU A 13 -23.28 -0.87 14.29
N GLU A 14 -23.74 -0.34 15.41
CA GLU A 14 -23.00 0.59 16.28
C GLU A 14 -21.66 0.05 16.82
N GLN A 15 -21.45 -1.28 16.79
CA GLN A 15 -20.22 -1.93 17.24
C GLN A 15 -19.26 -2.27 16.09
N TRP A 16 -19.62 -2.01 14.82
CA TRP A 16 -18.76 -2.33 13.67
C TRP A 16 -17.47 -1.48 13.68
N LEU A 17 -17.60 -0.16 13.71
CA LEU A 17 -16.43 0.73 13.73
C LEU A 17 -15.59 0.63 15.02
N PRO A 18 -16.18 0.51 16.23
CA PRO A 18 -15.43 0.19 17.44
C PRO A 18 -14.62 -1.10 17.32
N THR A 19 -15.18 -2.14 16.70
CA THR A 19 -14.48 -3.42 16.47
C THR A 19 -13.31 -3.24 15.50
N ILE A 20 -13.53 -2.55 14.37
CA ILE A 20 -12.48 -2.26 13.38
C ILE A 20 -11.34 -1.45 14.02
N SER A 21 -11.67 -0.42 14.79
CA SER A 21 -10.71 0.39 15.54
C SER A 21 -9.96 -0.44 16.59
N GLY A 22 -10.65 -1.38 17.25
CA GLY A 22 -10.07 -2.33 18.18
C GLY A 22 -9.03 -3.24 17.52
N VAL A 23 -9.33 -3.77 16.34
CA VAL A 23 -8.38 -4.56 15.53
C VAL A 23 -7.16 -3.73 15.13
N LEU A 24 -7.37 -2.50 14.66
CA LEU A 24 -6.26 -1.61 14.31
C LEU A 24 -5.34 -1.34 15.51
N ARG A 25 -5.90 -1.16 16.71
CA ARG A 25 -5.11 -1.01 17.94
C ARG A 25 -4.24 -2.24 18.24
N GLN A 26 -4.69 -3.45 17.89
CA GLN A 26 -3.92 -4.68 18.08
C GLN A 26 -2.76 -4.81 17.08
N PHE A 27 -2.74 -4.06 15.98
CA PHE A 27 -1.60 -4.04 15.06
C PHE A 27 -0.38 -3.30 15.66
N ALA A 28 -0.57 -2.55 16.75
CA ALA A 28 0.48 -1.80 17.44
C ALA A 28 1.29 -0.89 16.49
N GLU A 29 2.59 -1.14 16.35
CA GLU A 29 3.51 -0.36 15.51
C GLU A 29 3.78 -1.02 14.15
N GLU A 30 3.10 -2.13 13.82
CA GLU A 30 3.25 -2.76 12.52
C GLU A 30 2.77 -1.84 11.40
N GLU A 31 3.49 -1.85 10.27
CA GLU A 31 3.03 -1.19 9.04
C GLU A 31 1.61 -1.68 8.71
N CYS A 32 0.68 -0.75 8.56
CA CYS A 32 -0.71 -1.10 8.25
C CYS A 32 -1.37 -0.07 7.34
N TYR A 33 -2.46 -0.51 6.72
CA TYR A 33 -3.25 0.27 5.79
C TYR A 33 -4.73 0.08 6.09
N VAL A 34 -5.49 1.17 6.13
CA VAL A 34 -6.93 1.15 6.31
C VAL A 34 -7.57 1.92 5.16
N TYR A 35 -8.55 1.32 4.52
CA TYR A 35 -9.32 1.97 3.47
C TYR A 35 -10.80 1.63 3.61
N GLU A 36 -11.64 2.65 3.69
CA GLU A 36 -13.09 2.49 3.66
C GLU A 36 -13.58 2.72 2.24
N ARG A 37 -14.36 1.76 1.72
CA ARG A 37 -15.17 1.95 0.52
C ARG A 37 -16.43 1.12 0.67
N GLN A 38 -17.49 1.81 1.09
CA GLN A 38 -18.79 1.24 1.37
C GLN A 38 -19.21 0.21 0.29
N PRO A 39 -19.64 -1.00 0.68
CA PRO A 39 -20.00 -1.40 2.05
C PRO A 39 -18.83 -1.90 2.93
N CYS A 40 -17.58 -1.84 2.47
CA CYS A 40 -16.48 -2.56 3.12
C CYS A 40 -15.41 -1.67 3.77
N TRP A 41 -14.76 -2.22 4.79
CA TRP A 41 -13.49 -1.75 5.34
C TRP A 41 -12.37 -2.74 5.04
N TYR A 42 -11.27 -2.25 4.49
CA TYR A 42 -10.11 -3.06 4.11
C TYR A 42 -8.92 -2.73 5.00
N LEU A 43 -8.47 -3.68 5.80
CA LEU A 43 -7.30 -3.56 6.66
C LEU A 43 -6.19 -4.44 6.10
N GLY A 44 -5.06 -3.84 5.73
CA GLY A 44 -3.84 -4.54 5.34
C GLY A 44 -2.78 -4.43 6.43
N LYS A 45 -2.10 -5.53 6.78
CA LYS A 45 -1.01 -5.55 7.77
C LYS A 45 0.29 -6.09 7.16
N GLY A 46 1.40 -5.45 7.51
CA GLY A 46 2.74 -5.73 7.04
C GLY A 46 2.97 -5.43 5.56
N CYS A 47 4.13 -5.85 5.06
CA CYS A 47 4.55 -5.66 3.67
C CYS A 47 5.01 -6.99 3.06
N LEU A 48 4.32 -7.46 2.01
CA LEU A 48 4.73 -8.61 1.21
C LEU A 48 5.56 -8.16 -0.01
N ALA A 49 5.10 -7.12 -0.69
CA ALA A 49 5.79 -6.50 -1.81
C ALA A 49 5.50 -4.99 -1.83
N ARG A 50 6.50 -4.17 -2.12
CA ARG A 50 6.37 -2.71 -2.19
C ARG A 50 7.11 -2.14 -3.39
N LEU A 51 6.49 -1.18 -4.08
CA LEU A 51 7.17 -0.19 -4.90
C LEU A 51 7.30 1.08 -4.08
N HIS A 52 8.50 1.62 -3.98
CA HIS A 52 8.82 2.86 -3.29
C HIS A 52 9.55 3.81 -4.25
N ILE A 53 8.99 4.99 -4.46
CA ILE A 53 9.64 6.09 -5.17
C ILE A 53 10.08 7.12 -4.13
N ASN A 54 11.37 7.42 -4.09
CA ASN A 54 11.91 8.41 -3.16
C ASN A 54 11.38 9.82 -3.42
N ALA A 55 11.65 10.75 -2.51
CA ALA A 55 10.99 12.06 -2.45
C ALA A 55 11.31 13.00 -3.64
N ASP A 56 12.45 12.80 -4.31
CA ASP A 56 12.85 13.58 -5.50
C ASP A 56 12.55 12.88 -6.83
N GLY A 57 12.10 11.61 -6.78
CA GLY A 57 11.76 10.82 -7.97
C GLY A 57 12.95 10.25 -8.73
N THR A 58 14.15 10.28 -8.16
CA THR A 58 15.36 9.76 -8.81
C THR A 58 15.57 8.25 -8.60
N GLN A 59 14.93 7.65 -7.60
CA GLN A 59 15.09 6.23 -7.25
C GLN A 59 13.75 5.51 -7.09
N ALA A 60 13.64 4.35 -7.75
CA ALA A 60 12.53 3.42 -7.60
C ALA A 60 13.05 2.11 -7.03
N THR A 61 12.63 1.78 -5.82
CA THR A 61 12.98 0.53 -5.14
C THR A 61 11.77 -0.39 -5.13
N PHE A 62 11.93 -1.59 -5.70
CA PHE A 62 11.01 -2.71 -5.49
C PHE A 62 11.53 -3.59 -4.37
N ILE A 63 10.66 -3.95 -3.42
CA ILE A 63 11.00 -4.72 -2.23
C ILE A 63 10.04 -5.91 -2.18
N ASP A 64 10.56 -7.13 -2.04
CA ASP A 64 9.76 -8.32 -1.73
C ASP A 64 10.56 -9.32 -0.86
N GLY A 65 10.06 -10.55 -0.74
CA GLY A 65 10.73 -11.59 0.05
C GLY A 65 12.11 -12.03 -0.47
N ALA A 66 12.49 -11.66 -1.70
CA ALA A 66 13.82 -11.90 -2.26
C ALA A 66 14.81 -10.75 -1.98
N GLY A 67 14.34 -9.62 -1.43
CA GLY A 67 15.15 -8.45 -1.10
C GLY A 67 14.77 -7.22 -1.91
N GLU A 68 15.71 -6.29 -2.04
CA GLU A 68 15.51 -5.00 -2.72
C GLU A 68 16.08 -5.02 -4.14
N GLN A 69 15.36 -4.39 -5.06
CA GLN A 69 15.75 -4.24 -6.46
C GLN A 69 15.58 -2.77 -6.87
N GLN A 70 16.63 -2.20 -7.45
CA GLN A 70 16.58 -0.86 -8.03
C GLN A 70 16.04 -0.94 -9.46
N TRP A 71 15.04 -0.12 -9.76
CA TRP A 71 14.45 0.01 -11.08
C TRP A 71 14.81 1.37 -11.68
N ALA A 72 15.00 1.42 -13.00
CA ALA A 72 15.14 2.69 -13.71
C ALA A 72 13.88 3.54 -13.55
N VAL A 73 14.07 4.86 -13.39
CA VAL A 73 12.99 5.83 -13.15
C VAL A 73 12.80 6.76 -14.34
N ASP A 74 12.74 6.20 -15.55
CA ASP A 74 12.40 6.98 -16.74
C ASP A 74 10.95 7.51 -16.64
N SER A 75 10.08 6.75 -15.97
CA SER A 75 8.67 7.06 -15.78
C SER A 75 8.14 6.31 -14.56
N ILE A 76 7.74 7.06 -13.52
CA ILE A 76 7.11 6.48 -12.33
C ILE A 76 5.86 5.67 -12.70
N THR A 77 5.13 6.10 -13.74
CA THR A 77 3.95 5.37 -14.20
C THR A 77 4.28 3.99 -14.77
N ASP A 78 5.45 3.84 -15.41
CA ASP A 78 5.92 2.54 -15.90
C ASP A 78 6.43 1.66 -14.76
N CYS A 79 7.07 2.24 -13.74
CA CYS A 79 7.36 1.52 -12.50
C CYS A 79 6.07 0.99 -11.85
N ALA A 80 5.02 1.81 -11.77
CA ALA A 80 3.73 1.39 -11.23
C ALA A 80 3.08 0.27 -12.07
N ARG A 81 3.08 0.37 -13.40
CA ARG A 81 2.59 -0.70 -14.30
C ARG A 81 3.38 -1.99 -14.10
N ARG A 82 4.71 -1.91 -14.03
CA ARG A 82 5.60 -3.04 -13.77
C ARG A 82 5.29 -3.70 -12.43
N PHE A 83 5.06 -2.90 -11.38
CA PHE A 83 4.65 -3.40 -10.06
C PHE A 83 3.33 -4.17 -10.13
N MET A 84 2.30 -3.58 -10.76
CA MET A 84 0.98 -4.23 -10.89
C MET A 84 1.01 -5.53 -11.71
N ALA A 85 1.94 -5.66 -12.65
CA ALA A 85 2.13 -6.86 -13.45
C ALA A 85 2.97 -7.95 -12.74
N HIS A 86 3.64 -7.62 -11.63
CA HIS A 86 4.57 -8.53 -10.96
C HIS A 86 3.85 -9.78 -10.40
N PRO A 87 4.46 -10.99 -10.46
CA PRO A 87 3.84 -12.21 -9.94
C PRO A 87 3.43 -12.15 -8.46
N GLN A 88 4.18 -11.41 -7.63
CA GLN A 88 3.84 -11.21 -6.21
C GLN A 88 2.62 -10.31 -5.98
N VAL A 89 2.22 -9.54 -6.99
CA VAL A 89 1.19 -8.49 -6.90
C VAL A 89 -0.08 -8.86 -7.67
N LYS A 90 0.05 -9.57 -8.78
CA LYS A 90 -1.09 -9.95 -9.64
C LYS A 90 -2.17 -10.68 -8.83
N GLY A 91 -3.41 -10.17 -8.91
CA GLY A 91 -4.56 -10.73 -8.19
C GLY A 91 -4.68 -10.33 -6.71
N ARG A 92 -3.88 -9.37 -6.25
CA ARG A 92 -3.87 -8.89 -4.86
C ARG A 92 -4.36 -7.45 -4.79
N ARG A 93 -4.96 -7.08 -3.66
CA ARG A 93 -5.21 -5.67 -3.33
C ARG A 93 -3.88 -4.96 -3.07
N VAL A 94 -3.79 -3.74 -3.55
CA VAL A 94 -2.62 -2.86 -3.42
C VAL A 94 -3.08 -1.59 -2.73
N TYR A 95 -2.38 -1.22 -1.66
CA TYR A 95 -2.61 0.01 -0.92
C TYR A 95 -1.55 1.00 -1.34
N GLY A 96 -1.97 2.20 -1.75
CA GLY A 96 -1.07 3.19 -2.32
C GLY A 96 -1.22 4.57 -1.70
N GLN A 97 -0.13 5.30 -1.68
CA GLN A 97 -0.09 6.72 -1.36
C GLN A 97 0.67 7.46 -2.45
N VAL A 98 0.22 8.66 -2.80
CA VAL A 98 0.85 9.51 -3.82
C VAL A 98 1.04 10.90 -3.22
N GLY A 99 2.29 11.33 -3.10
CA GLY A 99 2.66 12.62 -2.55
C GLY A 99 2.39 13.78 -3.52
N PHE A 100 2.23 14.99 -2.98
CA PHE A 100 1.89 16.19 -3.76
C PHE A 100 2.87 16.44 -4.94
N ASN A 101 4.17 16.32 -4.68
CA ASN A 101 5.22 16.58 -5.67
C ASN A 101 5.24 15.58 -6.84
N PHE A 102 4.49 14.47 -6.76
CA PHE A 102 4.32 13.56 -7.89
C PHE A 102 3.79 14.31 -9.12
N ALA A 103 2.89 15.28 -8.92
CA ALA A 103 2.33 16.08 -10.00
C ALA A 103 3.39 16.96 -10.69
N ALA A 104 4.32 17.54 -9.93
CA ALA A 104 5.41 18.34 -10.48
C ALA A 104 6.39 17.45 -11.26
N HIS A 105 6.79 16.33 -10.65
CA HIS A 105 7.65 15.33 -11.28
C HIS A 105 7.06 14.82 -12.60
N ALA A 106 5.79 14.39 -12.61
CA ALA A 106 5.12 13.85 -13.81
C ALA A 106 4.96 14.87 -14.94
N ARG A 107 5.08 16.18 -14.65
CA ARG A 107 4.97 17.27 -15.63
C ARG A 107 6.33 17.89 -15.99
N GLY A 108 7.43 17.37 -15.46
CA GLY A 108 8.76 17.96 -15.67
C GLY A 108 8.91 19.37 -15.09
N ILE A 109 8.14 19.69 -14.03
CA ILE A 109 8.22 20.97 -13.33
C ILE A 109 9.22 20.81 -12.19
N ALA A 110 10.21 21.70 -12.10
CA ALA A 110 11.16 21.70 -10.98
C ALA A 110 10.43 21.92 -9.64
N PHE A 111 10.84 21.20 -8.60
CA PHE A 111 10.28 21.30 -7.26
C PHE A 111 11.36 21.05 -6.21
N ASN A 112 11.13 21.54 -5.00
CA ASN A 112 11.95 21.17 -3.84
C ASN A 112 11.37 19.90 -3.22
N ALA A 113 12.17 18.84 -3.13
CA ALA A 113 11.75 17.60 -2.51
C ALA A 113 11.46 17.81 -1.01
N GLY A 114 10.43 17.14 -0.50
CA GLY A 114 10.20 17.01 0.94
C GLY A 114 10.82 15.72 1.47
N GLU A 115 10.38 15.27 2.63
CA GLU A 115 10.86 14.02 3.25
C GLU A 115 10.04 12.78 2.86
N TRP A 116 8.81 12.98 2.40
CA TRP A 116 7.86 11.89 2.13
C TRP A 116 8.06 11.36 0.71
N PRO A 117 7.84 10.04 0.48
CA PRO A 117 7.97 9.46 -0.86
C PRO A 117 6.98 10.08 -1.85
N LEU A 118 7.38 10.18 -3.12
CA LEU A 118 6.47 10.61 -4.17
C LEU A 118 5.34 9.59 -4.39
N LEU A 119 5.66 8.30 -4.27
CA LEU A 119 4.70 7.23 -4.48
C LEU A 119 5.12 5.96 -3.74
N THR A 120 4.16 5.33 -3.07
CA THR A 120 4.30 3.99 -2.50
C THR A 120 3.12 3.14 -2.93
N LEU A 121 3.38 1.90 -3.34
CA LEU A 121 2.36 0.87 -3.59
C LEU A 121 2.76 -0.37 -2.80
N THR A 122 1.88 -0.87 -1.93
CA THR A 122 2.18 -2.00 -1.06
C THR A 122 1.10 -3.08 -1.15
N VAL A 123 1.55 -4.32 -1.29
CA VAL A 123 0.74 -5.51 -1.05
C VAL A 123 0.99 -5.97 0.40
N PRO A 124 -0.04 -6.03 1.26
CA PRO A 124 0.17 -6.45 2.64
C PRO A 124 0.33 -7.98 2.78
N ARG A 125 0.98 -8.39 3.88
CA ARG A 125 1.14 -9.81 4.23
C ARG A 125 -0.19 -10.43 4.66
N GLU A 126 -0.97 -9.72 5.46
CA GLU A 126 -2.26 -10.16 6.00
C GLU A 126 -3.34 -9.13 5.64
N GLU A 127 -4.60 -9.58 5.51
CA GLU A 127 -5.72 -8.69 5.24
C GLU A 127 -6.97 -9.12 6.02
N LEU A 128 -7.69 -8.15 6.57
CA LEU A 128 -9.04 -8.30 7.08
C LEU A 128 -9.98 -7.44 6.24
N ILE A 129 -11.15 -7.98 5.90
CA ILE A 129 -12.21 -7.25 5.22
C ILE A 129 -13.44 -7.35 6.11
N PHE A 130 -13.98 -6.20 6.50
CA PHE A 130 -15.25 -6.08 7.20
C PHE A 130 -16.30 -5.62 6.20
#